data_AF-A0A3R7YW04-F1
#
_entry.id   AF-A0A3R7YW04-F1
#
_cell.length_a   1.000
_cell.length_b   1.000
_cell.length_c   1.000
_cell.angle_alpha   90.00
_cell.angle_beta   90.00
_cell.angle_gamma   90.00
#
_symmetry.space_group_name_H-M   'P 1'
#
loop_
_entity.id
_entity.type
_entity.pdbx_description
1 polymer ?
#
loop_
_entity_poly.entity_id
_entity_poly.type
_entity_poly.pdbx_seq_one_letter_code
_entity_poly.pdbx_strand_id
1 'polypeptide(L)'
;MTQTSPLLLALLFAAGMNAQTPCDWFDHDGDGVIGGNTFLYALGDYGVVGGPMDPDSSGVQDLSDLLSFLPYFGNSCDNLDWYDTTTGHIIYLAVVEYAVHTEDLAGLGSTLPAGSVTYHLYALLEDPDDFLLAVYGDEDRPLVLETADAFYGFGDEPGETVVVSSYQPLFNSAFPANEFTSWFNAGVDADANSTASVGWVAGIANWTDGLDAGSITMDDSIGGAFFNNFPLPTTNNGAVPIGQFTVTDPSAFSGTINLLAKTAMDDGTEGIEFAEGLTFSNADLTVFGCMDEEATNFDPAATWQLDGDCAYPGDFNGDGEFTVEDLLGMLADFGCTSCPQGDINGDGVVNVQDILLFLTLL
;
A
#
# COMPACT_ATOMS: atom_id res chain seq x y z
N MET A 1 60.69 41.90 12.80
CA MET A 1 60.53 42.57 11.50
C MET A 1 60.28 41.48 10.47
N THR A 2 59.13 40.80 10.40
CA THR A 2 57.79 41.21 9.91
C THR A 2 57.81 41.94 8.57
N GLN A 3 57.42 41.25 7.49
CA GLN A 3 56.40 41.66 6.49
C GLN A 3 56.33 40.60 5.35
N THR A 4 55.30 39.75 5.32
CA THR A 4 53.98 39.86 4.65
C THR A 4 53.96 39.43 3.18
N SER A 5 53.23 38.34 2.96
CA SER A 5 52.74 37.78 1.69
C SER A 5 51.74 38.71 0.99
N PRO A 6 51.57 38.67 -0.34
CA PRO A 6 50.34 39.09 -0.98
C PRO A 6 49.41 37.89 -1.15
N LEU A 7 48.37 37.87 -0.33
CA LEU A 7 47.17 37.07 -0.45
C LEU A 7 46.40 37.57 -1.70
N LEU A 8 46.30 36.77 -2.75
CA LEU A 8 45.38 37.05 -3.86
C LEU A 8 44.02 36.46 -3.47
N LEU A 9 43.16 37.36 -2.98
CA LEU A 9 41.83 37.12 -2.50
C LEU A 9 40.87 37.03 -3.70
N ALA A 10 40.51 35.81 -4.11
CA ALA A 10 39.39 35.60 -5.02
C ALA A 10 38.09 35.57 -4.19
N LEU A 11 37.42 36.73 -4.10
CA LEU A 11 36.11 36.87 -3.48
C LEU A 11 35.02 36.80 -4.56
N LEU A 12 34.09 35.85 -4.35
CA LEU A 12 32.70 35.71 -4.78
C LEU A 12 32.33 35.81 -6.27
N PHE A 13 31.59 34.79 -6.73
CA PHE A 13 30.13 34.89 -6.85
C PHE A 13 29.50 33.54 -6.48
N ALA A 14 29.14 33.35 -5.21
CA ALA A 14 28.01 32.48 -4.89
C ALA A 14 26.77 33.35 -5.13
N ALA A 15 26.26 33.33 -6.36
CA ALA A 15 24.89 33.77 -6.59
C ALA A 15 23.99 32.88 -5.71
N GLY A 16 23.10 33.48 -4.94
CA GLY A 16 22.20 32.75 -4.06
C GLY A 16 21.42 31.71 -4.88
N MET A 17 21.78 30.44 -4.71
CA MET A 17 20.86 29.35 -4.97
C MET A 17 19.87 29.44 -3.81
N ASN A 18 18.69 30.02 -4.04
CA ASN A 18 17.56 29.64 -3.20
C ASN A 18 17.48 28.12 -3.28
N ALA A 19 17.36 27.44 -2.14
CA ALA A 19 17.03 26.02 -2.16
C ALA A 19 15.76 25.88 -3.02
N GLN A 20 15.84 25.08 -4.09
CA GLN A 20 14.68 24.85 -4.95
C GLN A 20 13.61 24.17 -4.10
N THR A 21 12.41 24.71 -4.14
CA THR A 21 11.22 24.13 -3.51
C THR A 21 10.66 22.99 -4.39
N PRO A 22 9.79 22.11 -3.86
CA PRO A 22 9.08 21.15 -4.69
C PRO A 22 8.36 21.82 -5.87
N CYS A 23 7.79 23.01 -5.66
CA CYS A 23 7.11 23.76 -6.72
C CYS A 23 8.04 24.28 -7.82
N ASP A 24 9.30 24.63 -7.49
CA ASP A 24 10.27 25.02 -8.52
C ASP A 24 10.60 23.86 -9.48
N TRP A 25 10.39 22.62 -9.04
CA TRP A 25 10.59 21.40 -9.83
C TRP A 25 9.32 20.90 -10.51
N PHE A 26 8.21 20.91 -9.77
CA PHE A 26 7.01 20.16 -10.14
C PHE A 26 5.83 21.04 -10.61
N ASP A 27 5.86 22.37 -10.47
CA ASP A 27 4.85 23.25 -11.08
C ASP A 27 5.35 23.74 -12.46
N HIS A 28 5.25 22.87 -13.47
CA HIS A 28 5.90 23.11 -14.76
C HIS A 28 5.20 24.18 -15.62
N ASP A 29 3.88 24.37 -15.49
CA ASP A 29 3.17 25.42 -16.24
C ASP A 29 2.88 26.69 -15.41
N GLY A 30 3.28 26.69 -14.13
CA GLY A 30 3.21 27.85 -13.25
C GLY A 30 1.79 28.20 -12.83
N ASP A 31 0.88 27.22 -12.83
CA ASP A 31 -0.51 27.43 -12.41
C ASP A 31 -0.70 27.41 -10.89
N GLY A 32 0.37 27.10 -10.14
CA GLY A 32 0.39 27.07 -8.69
C GLY A 32 -0.08 25.74 -8.10
N VAL A 33 -0.23 24.69 -8.90
CA VAL A 33 -0.67 23.35 -8.47
C VAL A 33 0.19 22.27 -9.11
N ILE A 34 0.61 21.29 -8.31
CA ILE A 34 1.31 20.10 -8.82
C ILE A 34 0.25 19.11 -9.29
N GLY A 35 -0.18 19.25 -10.55
CA GLY A 35 -1.33 18.55 -11.10
C GLY A 35 -1.03 17.51 -12.18
N GLY A 36 -2.07 17.07 -12.86
CA GLY A 36 -1.97 16.07 -13.94
C GLY A 36 -1.15 16.52 -15.14
N ASN A 37 -1.03 17.83 -15.36
CA ASN A 37 -0.08 18.44 -16.29
C ASN A 37 1.37 18.01 -15.99
N THR A 38 1.81 18.10 -14.73
CA THR A 38 3.14 17.67 -14.29
C THR A 38 3.28 16.17 -14.35
N PHE A 39 2.25 15.43 -13.96
CA PHE A 39 2.23 13.97 -14.05
C PHE A 39 2.49 13.45 -15.48
N LEU A 40 1.99 14.16 -16.50
CA LEU A 40 2.28 13.85 -17.90
C LEU A 40 3.75 14.10 -18.28
N TYR A 41 4.42 15.10 -17.69
CA TYR A 41 5.86 15.29 -17.85
C TYR A 41 6.67 14.25 -17.09
N ALA A 42 6.26 13.93 -15.84
CA ALA A 42 6.87 12.93 -14.99
C ALA A 42 6.93 11.55 -15.66
N LEU A 43 5.83 11.15 -16.31
CA LEU A 43 5.73 9.86 -16.99
C LEU A 43 6.09 9.90 -18.49
N GLY A 44 5.86 11.01 -19.18
CA GLY A 44 6.05 11.13 -20.62
C GLY A 44 7.52 11.07 -21.05
N ASP A 45 8.42 11.50 -20.18
CA ASP A 45 9.87 11.50 -20.37
C ASP A 45 10.58 10.48 -19.43
N TYR A 46 9.85 9.52 -18.85
CA TYR A 46 10.44 8.50 -17.97
C TYR A 46 11.47 7.62 -18.72
N GLY A 47 12.64 7.43 -18.11
CA GLY A 47 13.81 6.78 -18.71
C GLY A 47 14.58 7.64 -19.73
N VAL A 48 14.28 8.94 -19.86
CA VAL A 48 14.92 9.82 -20.85
C VAL A 48 16.10 10.59 -20.25
N VAL A 49 17.25 10.52 -20.92
CA VAL A 49 18.45 11.31 -20.60
C VAL A 49 18.18 12.80 -20.82
N GLY A 50 18.41 13.61 -19.81
CA GLY A 50 18.14 15.05 -19.83
C GLY A 50 16.66 15.41 -19.87
N GLY A 51 15.81 14.54 -19.31
CA GLY A 51 14.41 14.84 -19.02
C GLY A 51 14.27 16.09 -18.13
N PRO A 52 13.14 16.80 -18.21
CA PRO A 52 12.95 18.06 -17.49
C PRO A 52 12.80 17.88 -15.97
N MET A 53 12.41 16.69 -15.50
CA MET A 53 12.23 16.37 -14.07
C MET A 53 13.40 15.48 -13.61
N ASP A 54 14.41 16.12 -13.01
CA ASP A 54 15.65 15.48 -12.52
C ASP A 54 16.10 16.11 -11.17
N PRO A 55 15.29 16.06 -10.09
CA PRO A 55 15.63 16.71 -8.82
C PRO A 55 16.93 16.21 -8.18
N ASP A 56 17.32 14.96 -8.42
CA ASP A 56 18.55 14.40 -7.87
C ASP A 56 19.80 14.68 -8.74
N SER A 57 19.61 15.26 -9.93
CA SER A 57 20.66 15.60 -10.88
C SER A 57 21.46 14.40 -11.38
N SER A 58 20.83 13.22 -11.47
CA SER A 58 21.41 12.02 -12.08
C SER A 58 21.65 12.19 -13.59
N GLY A 59 20.91 13.11 -14.23
CA GLY A 59 20.94 13.35 -15.67
C GLY A 59 20.00 12.47 -16.48
N VAL A 60 19.19 11.64 -15.82
CA VAL A 60 18.16 10.78 -16.42
C VAL A 60 16.90 10.95 -15.58
N GLN A 61 15.75 11.09 -16.22
CA GLN A 61 14.48 11.09 -15.51
C GLN A 61 14.08 9.64 -15.20
N ASP A 62 14.26 9.20 -13.96
CA ASP A 62 14.12 7.79 -13.56
C ASP A 62 13.26 7.60 -12.30
N LEU A 63 13.34 6.41 -11.68
CA LEU A 63 12.59 6.10 -10.47
C LEU A 63 12.85 7.08 -9.33
N SER A 64 14.09 7.53 -9.13
CA SER A 64 14.43 8.46 -8.06
C SER A 64 13.63 9.76 -8.17
N ASP A 65 13.52 10.28 -9.40
CA ASP A 65 12.77 11.50 -9.67
C ASP A 65 11.26 11.30 -9.48
N LEU A 66 10.72 10.17 -9.93
CA LEU A 66 9.31 9.85 -9.72
C LEU A 66 8.96 9.74 -8.23
N LEU A 67 9.78 9.03 -7.45
CA LEU A 67 9.57 8.88 -6.00
C LEU A 67 9.68 10.23 -5.28
N SER A 68 10.51 11.15 -5.76
CA SER A 68 10.58 12.51 -5.22
C SER A 68 9.33 13.35 -5.54
N PHE A 69 8.64 13.06 -6.65
CA PHE A 69 7.45 13.77 -7.10
C PHE A 69 6.15 13.27 -6.45
N LEU A 70 5.98 11.94 -6.32
CA LEU A 70 4.73 11.31 -5.86
C LEU A 70 4.14 11.90 -4.56
N PRO A 71 4.92 12.22 -3.51
CA PRO A 71 4.39 12.81 -2.28
C PRO A 71 3.69 14.16 -2.48
N TYR A 72 4.03 14.88 -3.55
CA TYR A 72 3.56 16.25 -3.80
C TYR A 72 2.43 16.34 -4.82
N PHE A 73 2.10 15.24 -5.49
CA PHE A 73 1.04 15.24 -6.49
C PHE A 73 -0.31 15.61 -5.85
N GLY A 74 -0.98 16.62 -6.41
CA GLY A 74 -2.24 17.18 -5.91
C GLY A 74 -2.09 18.37 -4.96
N ASN A 75 -0.87 18.70 -4.50
CA ASN A 75 -0.65 19.84 -3.61
C ASN A 75 -0.70 21.18 -4.34
N SER A 76 -1.13 22.22 -3.64
CA SER A 76 -0.95 23.62 -4.07
C SER A 76 0.43 24.14 -3.69
N CYS A 77 0.92 25.13 -4.42
CA CYS A 77 2.23 25.74 -4.21
C CYS A 77 2.27 26.86 -3.15
N ASP A 78 1.23 26.97 -2.32
CA ASP A 78 1.17 27.98 -1.26
C ASP A 78 1.98 27.53 -0.03
N ASN A 79 3.25 27.93 0.04
CA ASN A 79 4.20 27.57 1.11
C ASN A 79 4.50 26.06 1.21
N LEU A 80 4.65 25.40 0.07
CA LEU A 80 5.02 23.98 0.02
C LEU A 80 6.54 23.83 0.14
N ASP A 81 6.97 23.18 1.23
CA ASP A 81 8.36 22.80 1.47
C ASP A 81 8.56 21.30 1.24
N TRP A 82 9.82 20.87 1.17
CA TRP A 82 10.14 19.45 1.16
C TRP A 82 9.68 18.78 2.46
N TYR A 83 9.19 17.55 2.37
CA TYR A 83 8.71 16.78 3.52
C TYR A 83 9.92 16.24 4.26
N ASP A 84 9.82 16.19 5.58
CA ASP A 84 10.82 15.54 6.40
C ASP A 84 10.76 14.02 6.21
N THR A 85 11.92 13.38 6.24
CA THR A 85 12.02 11.92 6.21
C THR A 85 11.76 11.36 7.61
N THR A 86 10.83 10.43 7.70
CA THR A 86 10.44 9.72 8.94
C THR A 86 10.97 8.29 8.94
N THR A 87 10.85 7.61 10.09
CA THR A 87 11.24 6.21 10.27
C THR A 87 10.34 5.55 11.31
N GLY A 88 9.98 4.30 11.09
CA GLY A 88 9.22 3.49 12.07
C GLY A 88 7.73 3.39 11.76
N HIS A 89 7.22 4.16 10.81
CA HIS A 89 5.85 4.09 10.36
C HIS A 89 5.60 2.82 9.53
N ILE A 90 6.56 2.37 8.73
CA ILE A 90 6.47 1.10 8.01
C ILE A 90 7.05 -0.01 8.90
N ILE A 91 6.16 -0.80 9.52
CA ILE A 91 6.54 -1.78 10.54
C ILE A 91 7.07 -3.07 9.89
N TYR A 92 6.30 -3.68 9.00
CA TYR A 92 6.59 -5.01 8.45
C TYR A 92 5.73 -5.34 7.20
N LEU A 93 6.07 -6.41 6.48
CA LEU A 93 5.25 -6.98 5.39
C LEU A 93 4.45 -8.19 5.87
N ALA A 94 3.12 -8.11 5.86
CA ALA A 94 2.26 -9.25 6.19
C ALA A 94 1.88 -10.06 4.95
N VAL A 95 2.10 -11.38 4.98
CA VAL A 95 1.66 -12.32 3.94
C VAL A 95 0.50 -13.13 4.49
N VAL A 96 -0.67 -12.99 3.89
CA VAL A 96 -1.89 -13.69 4.32
C VAL A 96 -2.27 -14.73 3.28
N GLU A 97 -2.49 -15.97 3.70
CA GLU A 97 -3.14 -16.97 2.86
C GLU A 97 -4.62 -16.61 2.71
N TYR A 98 -5.02 -16.24 1.49
CA TYR A 98 -6.38 -15.80 1.21
C TYR A 98 -7.27 -16.96 0.75
N ALA A 99 -6.77 -17.80 -0.17
CA ALA A 99 -7.53 -18.93 -0.70
C ALA A 99 -6.64 -20.10 -1.11
N VAL A 100 -7.05 -21.32 -0.74
CA VAL A 100 -6.46 -22.57 -1.23
C VAL A 100 -7.40 -23.18 -2.27
N HIS A 101 -6.90 -23.33 -3.50
CA HIS A 101 -7.70 -23.82 -4.63
C HIS A 101 -7.72 -25.34 -4.65
N THR A 102 -8.82 -25.95 -4.25
CA THR A 102 -8.93 -27.42 -4.15
C THR A 102 -9.39 -28.09 -5.46
N GLU A 103 -9.87 -27.30 -6.41
CA GLU A 103 -10.34 -27.73 -7.72
C GLU A 103 -9.78 -26.83 -8.82
N ASP A 104 -9.75 -27.34 -10.06
CA ASP A 104 -9.38 -26.54 -11.22
C ASP A 104 -10.46 -25.46 -11.49
N LEU A 105 -10.06 -24.20 -11.58
CA LEU A 105 -10.96 -23.09 -11.91
C LEU A 105 -10.72 -22.62 -13.35
N ALA A 106 -11.81 -22.43 -14.11
CA ALA A 106 -11.74 -21.91 -15.47
C ALA A 106 -11.38 -20.42 -15.46
N GLY A 107 -10.35 -20.03 -16.21
CA GLY A 107 -9.92 -18.65 -16.42
C GLY A 107 -10.07 -18.19 -17.87
N LEU A 108 -9.79 -16.90 -18.10
CA LEU A 108 -9.88 -16.25 -19.41
C LEU A 108 -8.77 -16.71 -20.38
N GLY A 109 -7.54 -16.82 -19.89
CA GLY A 109 -6.37 -17.25 -20.66
C GLY A 109 -5.96 -18.70 -20.36
N SER A 110 -6.04 -19.11 -19.10
CA SER A 110 -5.61 -20.43 -18.63
C SER A 110 -6.51 -20.96 -17.52
N THR A 111 -6.35 -22.24 -17.18
CA THR A 111 -7.00 -22.83 -16.01
C THR A 111 -6.12 -22.62 -14.79
N LEU A 112 -6.69 -22.12 -13.69
CA LEU A 112 -6.01 -22.12 -12.39
C LEU A 112 -6.07 -23.54 -11.83
N PRO A 113 -4.93 -24.24 -11.66
CA PRO A 113 -4.93 -25.63 -11.25
C PRO A 113 -5.26 -25.81 -9.77
N ALA A 114 -5.88 -26.94 -9.43
CA ALA A 114 -6.00 -27.39 -8.05
C ALA A 114 -4.60 -27.53 -7.40
N GLY A 115 -4.49 -27.11 -6.14
CA GLY A 115 -3.24 -27.02 -5.39
C GLY A 115 -2.61 -25.62 -5.40
N SER A 116 -3.10 -24.70 -6.23
CA SER A 116 -2.68 -23.29 -6.20
C SER A 116 -3.11 -22.60 -4.91
N VAL A 117 -2.40 -21.55 -4.51
CA VAL A 117 -2.74 -20.71 -3.35
C VAL A 117 -2.70 -19.24 -3.74
N THR A 118 -3.72 -18.48 -3.33
CA THR A 118 -3.78 -17.03 -3.42
C THR A 118 -3.33 -16.42 -2.10
N TYR A 119 -2.37 -15.50 -2.18
CA TYR A 119 -1.87 -14.73 -1.07
C TYR A 119 -2.22 -13.25 -1.23
N HIS A 120 -2.52 -12.59 -0.13
CA HIS A 120 -2.55 -11.13 -0.05
C HIS A 120 -1.30 -10.65 0.67
N LEU A 121 -0.69 -9.60 0.13
CA LEU A 121 0.46 -8.95 0.74
C LEU A 121 0.06 -7.57 1.24
N TYR A 122 0.46 -7.22 2.45
CA TYR A 122 0.16 -5.92 3.07
C TYR A 122 1.42 -5.27 3.63
N ALA A 123 1.48 -3.95 3.59
CA ALA A 123 2.34 -3.14 4.44
C ALA A 123 1.62 -2.91 5.76
N LEU A 124 2.28 -3.22 6.88
CA LEU A 124 1.78 -2.88 8.20
C LEU A 124 2.31 -1.50 8.60
N LEU A 125 1.40 -0.56 8.80
CA LEU A 125 1.70 0.82 9.16
C LEU A 125 1.39 1.09 10.63
N GLU A 126 2.17 1.98 11.26
CA GLU A 126 2.01 2.34 12.67
C GLU A 126 0.80 3.24 12.90
N ASP A 127 0.57 4.22 12.03
CA ASP A 127 -0.55 5.16 12.15
C ASP A 127 -1.62 4.87 11.07
N PRO A 128 -2.91 4.79 11.43
CA PRO A 128 -4.01 4.60 10.46
C PRO A 128 -4.17 5.76 9.45
N ASP A 129 -3.57 6.92 9.70
CA ASP A 129 -3.51 8.05 8.77
C ASP A 129 -2.31 7.97 7.80
N ASP A 130 -1.36 7.05 8.02
CA ASP A 130 -0.28 6.77 7.07
C ASP A 130 -0.84 6.06 5.83
N PHE A 131 -0.23 6.30 4.66
CA PHE A 131 -0.64 5.57 3.45
C PHE A 131 0.50 5.35 2.47
N LEU A 132 0.36 4.29 1.68
CA LEU A 132 1.36 3.91 0.68
C LEU A 132 1.26 4.80 -0.57
N LEU A 133 2.40 5.34 -0.99
CA LEU A 133 2.54 6.11 -2.23
C LEU A 133 3.05 5.22 -3.37
N ALA A 134 4.01 4.33 -3.10
CA ALA A 134 4.58 3.46 -4.13
C ALA A 134 5.12 2.13 -3.59
N VAL A 135 5.05 1.11 -4.44
CA VAL A 135 5.82 -0.12 -4.37
C VAL A 135 6.82 -0.06 -5.52
N TYR A 136 8.13 -0.15 -5.27
CA TYR A 136 9.13 0.19 -6.28
C TYR A 136 10.36 -0.71 -6.31
N GLY A 137 11.10 -0.67 -7.42
CA GLY A 137 12.42 -1.30 -7.54
C GLY A 137 13.28 -0.77 -8.68
N ASP A 138 14.60 -0.82 -8.48
CA ASP A 138 15.66 -0.47 -9.44
C ASP A 138 16.91 -1.37 -9.23
N GLU A 139 17.98 -1.13 -9.99
CA GLU A 139 19.24 -1.90 -9.92
C GLU A 139 19.88 -1.91 -8.52
N ASP A 140 19.76 -0.81 -7.76
CA ASP A 140 20.34 -0.68 -6.42
C ASP A 140 19.40 -1.24 -5.33
N ARG A 141 18.10 -1.24 -5.60
CA ARG A 141 17.01 -1.60 -4.69
C ARG A 141 16.02 -2.48 -5.45
N PRO A 142 16.37 -3.75 -5.75
CA PRO A 142 15.54 -4.57 -6.62
C PRO A 142 14.22 -4.93 -5.95
N LEU A 143 13.13 -4.84 -6.72
CA LEU A 143 11.85 -5.47 -6.37
C LEU A 143 11.84 -6.86 -6.99
N VAL A 144 11.65 -7.89 -6.17
CA VAL A 144 11.69 -9.28 -6.60
C VAL A 144 10.61 -10.06 -5.88
N LEU A 145 9.71 -10.70 -6.61
CA LEU A 145 8.82 -11.74 -6.09
C LEU A 145 9.09 -13.03 -6.86
N GLU A 146 9.27 -14.13 -6.16
CA GLU A 146 9.60 -15.43 -6.75
C GLU A 146 8.69 -16.53 -6.22
N THR A 147 8.36 -17.49 -7.10
CA THR A 147 7.66 -18.72 -6.76
C THR A 147 8.27 -19.92 -7.47
N ALA A 148 7.92 -21.14 -7.02
CA ALA A 148 8.46 -22.38 -7.55
C ALA A 148 8.05 -22.69 -9.01
N ASP A 149 6.91 -22.15 -9.48
CA ASP A 149 6.39 -22.40 -10.82
C ASP A 149 5.95 -21.11 -11.53
N ALA A 150 4.73 -20.61 -11.26
CA ALA A 150 4.21 -19.43 -11.93
C ALA A 150 3.28 -18.56 -11.07
N PHE A 151 3.27 -17.26 -11.36
CA PHE A 151 2.21 -16.34 -10.93
C PHE A 151 1.03 -16.42 -11.90
N TYR A 152 -0.10 -16.92 -11.43
CA TYR A 152 -1.28 -17.06 -12.26
C TYR A 152 -1.82 -15.69 -12.67
N GLY A 153 -1.91 -15.48 -13.98
CA GLY A 153 -2.53 -14.32 -14.61
C GLY A 153 -1.81 -12.99 -14.38
N PHE A 154 -0.52 -12.99 -14.02
CA PHE A 154 0.27 -11.77 -13.98
C PHE A 154 0.81 -11.45 -15.38
N GLY A 155 0.56 -10.25 -15.89
CA GLY A 155 1.04 -9.82 -17.21
C GLY A 155 0.05 -8.95 -17.96
N ASP A 156 0.30 -8.73 -19.25
CA ASP A 156 -0.49 -7.88 -20.14
C ASP A 156 -1.14 -8.65 -21.31
N GLU A 157 -1.11 -9.97 -21.31
CA GLU A 157 -1.86 -10.79 -22.27
C GLU A 157 -3.36 -10.85 -21.94
N PRO A 158 -4.22 -11.25 -22.91
CA PRO A 158 -5.66 -11.37 -22.66
C PRO A 158 -5.99 -12.34 -21.50
N GLY A 159 -6.56 -11.79 -20.43
CA GLY A 159 -6.92 -12.54 -19.23
C GLY A 159 -5.92 -12.41 -18.07
N GLU A 160 -4.86 -11.63 -18.27
CA GLU A 160 -3.86 -11.29 -17.26
C GLU A 160 -4.08 -9.88 -16.70
N THR A 161 -3.38 -9.56 -15.61
CA THR A 161 -3.47 -8.29 -14.90
C THR A 161 -2.10 -7.94 -14.32
N VAL A 162 -1.74 -6.65 -14.36
CA VAL A 162 -0.54 -6.13 -13.69
C VAL A 162 -0.91 -5.37 -12.42
N VAL A 163 -1.92 -4.51 -12.53
CA VAL A 163 -2.45 -3.70 -11.43
C VAL A 163 -3.95 -3.91 -11.28
N VAL A 164 -4.48 -3.73 -10.07
CA VAL A 164 -5.90 -3.92 -9.76
C VAL A 164 -6.82 -3.10 -10.67
N SER A 165 -6.36 -1.94 -11.17
CA SER A 165 -7.14 -1.14 -12.11
C SER A 165 -7.34 -1.77 -13.49
N SER A 166 -6.55 -2.80 -13.85
CA SER A 166 -6.73 -3.61 -15.06
C SER A 166 -7.69 -4.79 -14.84
N TYR A 167 -7.93 -5.21 -13.59
CA TYR A 167 -8.83 -6.30 -13.25
C TYR A 167 -10.29 -5.98 -13.60
N GLN A 168 -11.00 -6.97 -14.14
CA GLN A 168 -12.38 -6.82 -14.62
C GLN A 168 -13.31 -7.82 -13.92
N PRO A 169 -13.97 -7.43 -12.80
CA PRO A 169 -14.83 -8.33 -12.01
C PRO A 169 -15.99 -8.96 -12.79
N LEU A 170 -16.40 -8.33 -13.89
CA LEU A 170 -17.50 -8.82 -14.74
C LEU A 170 -17.25 -10.22 -15.33
N PHE A 171 -16.01 -10.67 -15.39
CA PHE A 171 -15.65 -11.99 -15.90
C PHE A 171 -15.78 -13.12 -14.86
N ASN A 172 -15.84 -12.83 -13.55
CA ASN A 172 -15.83 -13.85 -12.48
C ASN A 172 -16.95 -14.88 -12.64
N SER A 173 -18.14 -14.43 -13.07
CA SER A 173 -19.30 -15.32 -13.24
C SER A 173 -19.12 -16.38 -14.34
N ALA A 174 -18.32 -16.07 -15.38
CA ALA A 174 -18.05 -16.98 -16.49
C ALA A 174 -16.70 -17.70 -16.32
N PHE A 175 -15.75 -17.06 -15.64
CA PHE A 175 -14.38 -17.50 -15.43
C PHE A 175 -14.01 -17.28 -13.96
N PRO A 176 -14.36 -18.23 -13.06
CA PRO A 176 -14.14 -18.09 -11.62
C PRO A 176 -12.68 -17.83 -11.23
N ALA A 177 -11.72 -18.32 -12.02
CA ALA A 177 -10.30 -18.08 -11.74
C ALA A 177 -9.90 -16.60 -11.90
N ASN A 178 -10.71 -15.77 -12.56
CA ASN A 178 -10.45 -14.33 -12.71
C ASN A 178 -10.39 -13.60 -11.37
N GLU A 179 -11.15 -14.04 -10.36
CA GLU A 179 -11.11 -13.48 -9.00
C GLU A 179 -9.73 -13.62 -8.34
N PHE A 180 -8.95 -14.60 -8.79
CA PHE A 180 -7.66 -14.96 -8.22
C PHE A 180 -6.49 -14.63 -9.14
N THR A 181 -6.65 -13.73 -10.12
CA THR A 181 -5.50 -13.28 -10.91
C THR A 181 -4.54 -12.46 -10.05
N SER A 182 -3.25 -12.47 -10.39
CA SER A 182 -2.23 -11.76 -9.62
C SER A 182 -2.16 -10.30 -10.06
N TRP A 183 -1.94 -9.36 -9.13
CA TRP A 183 -1.80 -7.94 -9.39
C TRP A 183 -1.20 -7.17 -8.21
N PHE A 184 -0.66 -6.00 -8.50
CA PHE A 184 -0.39 -4.97 -7.49
C PHE A 184 -1.59 -4.05 -7.29
N ASN A 185 -1.82 -3.60 -6.08
CA ASN A 185 -2.85 -2.60 -5.77
C ASN A 185 -2.35 -1.41 -4.95
N ALA A 186 -1.12 -1.44 -4.43
CA ALA A 186 -0.39 -0.28 -3.92
C ALA A 186 -1.22 0.69 -3.04
N GLY A 187 -1.92 0.14 -2.05
CA GLY A 187 -2.73 0.85 -1.07
C GLY A 187 -4.17 1.11 -1.47
N VAL A 188 -4.62 0.64 -2.64
CA VAL A 188 -6.00 0.80 -3.12
C VAL A 188 -6.77 -0.50 -2.99
N ASP A 189 -7.87 -0.50 -2.25
CA ASP A 189 -8.73 -1.69 -2.15
C ASP A 189 -9.27 -2.16 -3.51
N ALA A 190 -9.37 -3.49 -3.65
CA ALA A 190 -9.83 -4.15 -4.88
C ALA A 190 -11.34 -4.03 -5.12
N ASP A 191 -12.11 -3.52 -4.15
CA ASP A 191 -13.54 -3.38 -4.28
C ASP A 191 -13.93 -2.28 -5.29
N ALA A 192 -14.60 -2.74 -6.35
CA ALA A 192 -14.97 -1.97 -7.53
C ALA A 192 -16.03 -0.90 -7.24
N ASN A 193 -15.55 0.26 -6.78
CA ASN A 193 -16.10 1.61 -6.98
C ASN A 193 -15.10 2.71 -6.56
N SER A 194 -13.86 2.38 -6.22
CA SER A 194 -12.89 3.38 -5.78
C SER A 194 -12.61 4.36 -6.93
N THR A 195 -12.63 5.66 -6.62
CA THR A 195 -12.18 6.73 -7.53
C THR A 195 -10.65 6.74 -7.67
N ALA A 196 -9.95 5.94 -6.87
CA ALA A 196 -8.52 5.73 -6.93
C ALA A 196 -8.20 4.77 -8.08
N SER A 197 -7.13 5.06 -8.83
CA SER A 197 -6.65 4.21 -9.91
C SER A 197 -5.18 3.93 -9.71
N VAL A 198 -4.80 2.67 -9.80
CA VAL A 198 -3.41 2.21 -9.66
C VAL A 198 -2.77 2.22 -11.04
N GLY A 199 -1.64 2.90 -11.14
CA GLY A 199 -0.78 2.92 -12.31
C GLY A 199 0.51 2.15 -12.05
N TRP A 200 1.26 1.94 -13.12
CA TRP A 200 2.63 1.47 -13.02
C TRP A 200 3.49 2.07 -14.13
N VAL A 201 4.79 2.13 -13.89
CA VAL A 201 5.80 2.52 -14.86
C VAL A 201 7.04 1.65 -14.64
N ALA A 202 7.80 1.41 -15.71
CA ALA A 202 9.04 0.64 -15.69
C ALA A 202 10.04 1.20 -16.71
N GLY A 203 11.31 0.84 -16.52
CA GLY A 203 12.42 1.27 -17.37
C GLY A 203 12.39 0.76 -18.81
N ILE A 204 11.62 -0.29 -19.06
CA ILE A 204 11.54 -0.98 -20.35
C ILE A 204 10.07 -1.06 -20.80
N ALA A 205 9.82 -0.73 -22.08
CA ALA A 205 8.51 -0.92 -22.69
C ALA A 205 8.12 -2.40 -22.69
N ASN A 206 6.88 -2.70 -22.28
CA ASN A 206 6.38 -4.06 -22.05
C ASN A 206 7.28 -4.87 -21.11
N TRP A 207 7.68 -4.30 -19.97
CA TRP A 207 8.50 -4.97 -18.97
C TRP A 207 8.01 -6.40 -18.62
N THR A 208 6.69 -6.63 -18.64
CA THR A 208 6.06 -7.94 -18.43
C THR A 208 6.47 -9.01 -19.44
N ASP A 209 6.77 -8.65 -20.70
CA ASP A 209 7.22 -9.59 -21.75
C ASP A 209 8.58 -10.24 -21.40
N GLY A 210 9.37 -9.60 -20.52
CA GLY A 210 10.71 -10.04 -20.13
C GLY A 210 10.76 -10.93 -18.89
N LEU A 211 9.63 -11.14 -18.22
CA LEU A 211 9.56 -11.88 -16.96
C LEU A 211 9.52 -13.39 -17.18
N ASP A 212 10.20 -14.12 -16.31
CA ASP A 212 9.98 -15.57 -16.17
C ASP A 212 8.65 -15.81 -15.43
N ALA A 213 7.89 -16.86 -15.80
CA ALA A 213 6.55 -17.08 -15.24
C ALA A 213 6.50 -17.11 -13.69
N GLY A 214 7.56 -17.60 -13.05
CA GLY A 214 7.70 -17.69 -11.60
C GLY A 214 8.42 -16.51 -10.94
N SER A 215 8.66 -15.40 -11.67
CA SER A 215 9.43 -14.27 -11.18
C SER A 215 8.84 -12.94 -11.64
N ILE A 216 8.68 -11.99 -10.72
CA ILE A 216 8.30 -10.61 -10.99
C ILE A 216 9.44 -9.73 -10.49
N THR A 217 10.19 -9.09 -11.40
CA THR A 217 11.46 -8.42 -11.07
C THR A 217 11.60 -7.03 -11.70
N MET A 218 11.82 -6.00 -10.89
CA MET A 218 12.28 -4.67 -11.34
C MET A 218 13.65 -4.39 -10.73
N ASP A 219 14.70 -4.54 -11.53
CA ASP A 219 16.11 -4.46 -11.14
C ASP A 219 16.99 -3.75 -12.18
N ASP A 220 16.36 -2.96 -13.07
CA ASP A 220 17.08 -2.19 -14.09
C ASP A 220 17.48 -0.79 -13.60
N SER A 221 18.40 -0.15 -14.30
CA SER A 221 18.98 1.14 -13.91
C SER A 221 18.02 2.34 -13.99
N ILE A 222 16.88 2.20 -14.67
CA ILE A 222 15.82 3.22 -14.69
C ILE A 222 14.81 2.93 -13.57
N GLY A 223 14.54 1.64 -13.32
CA GLY A 223 13.62 1.17 -12.31
C GLY A 223 12.15 1.35 -12.68
N GLY A 224 11.29 1.14 -11.70
CA GLY A 224 9.85 1.23 -11.86
C GLY A 224 9.10 1.27 -10.55
N ALA A 225 7.81 1.60 -10.64
CA ALA A 225 6.93 1.68 -9.49
C ALA A 225 5.49 1.30 -9.84
N PHE A 226 4.79 0.72 -8.88
CA PHE A 226 3.34 0.62 -8.79
C PHE A 226 2.84 1.68 -7.79
N PHE A 227 1.88 2.50 -8.17
CA PHE A 227 1.50 3.65 -7.37
C PHE A 227 0.05 4.08 -7.63
N ASN A 228 -0.55 4.81 -6.69
CA ASN A 228 -1.88 5.39 -6.88
C ASN A 228 -1.79 6.69 -7.70
N ASN A 229 -2.48 6.74 -8.84
CA ASN A 229 -2.53 7.92 -9.72
C ASN A 229 -3.31 9.08 -9.09
N PHE A 230 -4.19 8.80 -8.14
CA PHE A 230 -4.99 9.80 -7.43
C PHE A 230 -4.96 9.44 -5.94
N PRO A 231 -3.84 9.73 -5.24
CA PRO A 231 -3.70 9.42 -3.83
C PRO A 231 -4.80 10.17 -3.07
N LEU A 232 -5.75 9.41 -2.56
CA LEU A 232 -6.71 9.87 -1.59
C LEU A 232 -6.37 9.10 -0.32
N PRO A 233 -6.12 9.77 0.81
CA PRO A 233 -5.97 9.08 2.07
C PRO A 233 -7.26 8.30 2.31
N THR A 234 -7.14 6.98 2.30
CA THR A 234 -8.17 6.08 2.75
C THR A 234 -7.78 5.68 4.15
N THR A 235 -8.68 5.93 5.10
CA THR A 235 -8.55 5.40 6.46
C THR A 235 -8.28 3.91 6.37
N ASN A 236 -7.16 3.49 6.95
CA ASN A 236 -6.81 2.07 7.08
C ASN A 236 -6.78 1.70 8.57
N ASN A 237 -6.74 0.42 8.86
CA ASN A 237 -6.64 -0.12 10.22
C ASN A 237 -5.21 -0.57 10.55
N GLY A 238 -4.21 0.01 9.89
CA GLY A 238 -2.80 -0.37 9.97
C GLY A 238 -2.37 -1.43 8.96
N ALA A 239 -3.27 -2.05 8.19
CA ALA A 239 -2.90 -2.95 7.08
C ALA A 239 -3.24 -2.33 5.73
N VAL A 240 -2.22 -1.90 5.00
CA VAL A 240 -2.36 -1.28 3.67
C VAL A 240 -2.00 -2.30 2.58
N PRO A 241 -2.90 -2.63 1.64
CA PRO A 241 -2.66 -3.75 0.73
C PRO A 241 -1.64 -3.40 -0.36
N ILE A 242 -0.73 -4.33 -0.66
CA ILE A 242 0.32 -4.19 -1.68
C ILE A 242 -0.08 -4.89 -2.97
N GLY A 243 -0.60 -6.12 -2.85
CA GLY A 243 -1.05 -6.91 -4.00
C GLY A 243 -1.72 -8.23 -3.63
N GLN A 244 -2.32 -8.86 -4.63
CA GLN A 244 -2.80 -10.23 -4.61
C GLN A 244 -1.91 -11.07 -5.52
N PHE A 245 -1.42 -12.22 -5.04
CA PHE A 245 -0.53 -13.09 -5.81
C PHE A 245 -0.99 -14.54 -5.69
N THR A 246 -1.38 -15.12 -6.81
CA THR A 246 -1.76 -16.54 -6.88
C THR A 246 -0.62 -17.33 -7.49
N VAL A 247 -0.08 -18.26 -6.72
CA VAL A 247 1.02 -19.13 -7.15
C VAL A 247 0.50 -20.52 -7.48
N THR A 248 0.97 -21.09 -8.59
CA THR A 248 0.56 -22.42 -9.07
C THR A 248 1.27 -23.57 -8.35
N ASP A 249 2.44 -23.30 -7.76
CA ASP A 249 3.14 -24.19 -6.84
C ASP A 249 3.48 -23.44 -5.54
N PRO A 250 2.73 -23.64 -4.45
CA PRO A 250 2.93 -22.94 -3.19
C PRO A 250 4.13 -23.45 -2.37
N SER A 251 4.95 -24.37 -2.89
CA SER A 251 6.13 -24.87 -2.16
C SER A 251 7.20 -23.81 -1.90
N ALA A 252 7.18 -22.71 -2.67
CA ALA A 252 7.93 -21.49 -2.38
C ALA A 252 7.17 -20.27 -2.90
N PHE A 253 7.04 -19.25 -2.06
CA PHE A 253 6.68 -17.90 -2.44
C PHE A 253 7.39 -16.92 -1.50
N SER A 254 8.26 -16.07 -2.03
CA SER A 254 9.05 -15.12 -1.25
C SER A 254 9.47 -13.93 -2.11
N GLY A 255 9.92 -12.86 -1.47
CA GLY A 255 10.39 -11.71 -2.22
C GLY A 255 11.05 -10.63 -1.37
N THR A 256 11.54 -9.62 -2.08
CA THR A 256 12.08 -8.37 -1.57
C THR A 256 11.29 -7.23 -2.23
N ILE A 257 10.78 -6.31 -1.42
CA ILE A 257 9.98 -5.16 -1.86
C ILE A 257 10.54 -3.89 -1.21
N ASN A 258 10.39 -2.77 -1.92
CA ASN A 258 10.64 -1.44 -1.40
C ASN A 258 9.35 -0.62 -1.45
N LEU A 259 9.14 0.20 -0.42
CA LEU A 259 7.93 0.97 -0.20
C LEU A 259 8.26 2.44 0.05
N LEU A 260 7.43 3.33 -0.49
CA LEU A 260 7.38 4.74 -0.13
C LEU A 260 6.02 5.01 0.50
N ALA A 261 6.00 5.49 1.74
CA ALA A 261 4.78 5.92 2.43
C ALA A 261 4.79 7.42 2.69
N LYS A 262 3.59 8.00 2.72
CA LYS A 262 3.35 9.31 3.34
C LYS A 262 2.95 9.07 4.79
N THR A 263 3.55 9.81 5.71
CA THR A 263 3.40 9.57 7.14
C THR A 263 2.75 10.74 7.87
N ALA A 264 1.81 10.48 8.75
CA ALA A 264 1.27 11.46 9.68
C ALA A 264 2.28 11.75 10.80
N MET A 265 2.44 13.00 11.22
CA MET A 265 3.33 13.38 12.32
C MET A 265 2.55 13.97 13.51
N ASP A 266 3.11 13.82 14.72
CA ASP A 266 2.50 14.27 15.99
C ASP A 266 2.07 15.74 16.02
N ASP A 267 2.73 16.60 15.23
CA ASP A 267 2.43 18.04 15.15
C ASP A 267 1.33 18.38 14.12
N GLY A 268 0.73 17.35 13.49
CA GLY A 268 -0.30 17.45 12.47
C GLY A 268 0.24 17.76 11.07
N THR A 269 1.55 17.69 10.86
CA THR A 269 2.16 17.79 9.53
C THR A 269 2.38 16.40 8.92
N GLU A 270 2.88 16.36 7.69
CA GLU A 270 3.10 15.13 6.93
C GLU A 270 4.60 14.95 6.64
N GLY A 271 5.06 13.71 6.66
CA GLY A 271 6.41 13.29 6.30
C GLY A 271 6.38 12.20 5.23
N ILE A 272 7.56 11.66 4.92
CA ILE A 272 7.72 10.50 4.03
C ILE A 272 8.68 9.47 4.61
N GLU A 273 8.38 8.19 4.42
CA GLU A 273 9.27 7.09 4.80
C GLU A 273 9.58 6.20 3.59
N PHE A 274 10.87 5.97 3.37
CA PHE A 274 11.37 4.95 2.45
C PHE A 274 11.74 3.69 3.25
N ALA A 275 11.14 2.56 2.91
CA ALA A 275 11.52 1.26 3.44
C ALA A 275 12.04 0.38 2.31
N GLU A 276 13.33 0.05 2.37
CA GLU A 276 14.06 -0.65 1.31
C GLU A 276 14.48 -2.04 1.76
N GLY A 277 14.43 -3.01 0.84
CA GLY A 277 14.88 -4.37 1.10
C GLY A 277 13.99 -5.16 2.06
N LEU A 278 12.70 -4.83 2.16
CA LEU A 278 11.76 -5.56 3.01
C LEU A 278 11.52 -6.95 2.42
N THR A 279 11.76 -8.00 3.22
CA THR A 279 11.61 -9.38 2.76
C THR A 279 10.35 -10.03 3.30
N PHE A 280 9.75 -10.93 2.52
CA PHE A 280 8.63 -11.77 2.97
C PHE A 280 8.77 -13.21 2.46
N SER A 281 8.03 -14.14 3.08
CA SER A 281 7.95 -15.54 2.64
C SER A 281 6.64 -16.18 3.09
N ASN A 282 6.09 -17.09 2.29
CA ASN A 282 4.94 -17.91 2.66
C ASN A 282 5.26 -18.99 3.72
N ALA A 283 6.50 -19.06 4.20
CA ALA A 283 6.85 -19.81 5.40
C ALA A 283 6.40 -19.12 6.70
N ASP A 284 6.22 -17.79 6.67
CA ASP A 284 5.90 -16.94 7.82
C ASP A 284 4.59 -16.17 7.56
N LEU A 285 3.48 -16.92 7.50
CA LEU A 285 2.16 -16.34 7.24
C LEU A 285 1.64 -15.54 8.44
N THR A 286 1.02 -14.41 8.14
CA THR A 286 0.26 -13.60 9.09
C THR A 286 -1.19 -14.06 9.13
N VAL A 287 -1.69 -14.30 10.34
CA VAL A 287 -3.10 -14.50 10.63
C VAL A 287 -3.60 -13.27 11.38
N PHE A 288 -4.44 -12.47 10.72
CA PHE A 288 -5.09 -11.33 11.37
C PHE A 288 -6.22 -11.82 12.27
N GLY A 289 -6.40 -11.15 13.41
CA GLY A 289 -7.52 -11.38 14.31
C GLY A 289 -7.25 -10.79 15.69
N CYS A 290 -8.30 -10.75 16.51
CA CYS A 290 -8.18 -10.27 17.88
C CYS A 290 -7.34 -11.24 18.73
N MET A 291 -6.30 -10.70 19.38
CA MET A 291 -5.39 -11.47 20.24
C MET A 291 -5.71 -11.31 21.74
N ASP A 292 -6.74 -10.55 22.10
CA ASP A 292 -7.20 -10.38 23.47
C ASP A 292 -8.18 -11.49 23.89
N GLU A 293 -7.80 -12.29 24.90
CA GLU A 293 -8.62 -13.37 25.46
C GLU A 293 -9.95 -12.89 26.08
N GLU A 294 -10.06 -11.60 26.43
CA GLU A 294 -11.28 -11.01 26.99
C GLU A 294 -12.28 -10.57 25.90
N ALA A 295 -11.86 -10.54 24.63
CA ALA A 295 -12.73 -10.16 23.52
C ALA A 295 -13.67 -11.29 23.09
N THR A 296 -14.83 -10.91 22.57
CA THR A 296 -15.87 -11.84 22.09
C THR A 296 -15.49 -12.57 20.81
N ASN A 297 -14.52 -12.02 20.06
CA ASN A 297 -14.00 -12.55 18.81
C ASN A 297 -12.50 -12.92 18.90
N PHE A 298 -12.02 -13.22 20.12
CA PHE A 298 -10.66 -13.73 20.32
C PHE A 298 -10.34 -14.89 19.37
N ASP A 299 -9.24 -14.76 18.63
CA ASP A 299 -8.70 -15.81 17.77
C ASP A 299 -7.33 -16.27 18.31
N PRO A 300 -7.24 -17.47 18.91
CA PRO A 300 -5.96 -17.99 19.40
C PRO A 300 -4.97 -18.34 18.28
N ALA A 301 -5.40 -18.36 17.02
CA ALA A 301 -4.52 -18.56 15.87
C ALA A 301 -3.98 -17.23 15.32
N ALA A 302 -4.52 -16.09 15.74
CA ALA A 302 -4.04 -14.78 15.29
C ALA A 302 -2.59 -14.55 15.71
N THR A 303 -1.81 -14.05 14.76
CA THR A 303 -0.40 -13.67 14.94
C THR A 303 -0.20 -12.17 14.89
N TRP A 304 -1.22 -11.44 14.44
CA TRP A 304 -1.24 -9.98 14.36
C TRP A 304 -2.66 -9.47 14.61
N GLN A 305 -2.78 -8.40 15.37
CA GLN A 305 -4.03 -7.70 15.65
C GLN A 305 -3.97 -6.30 15.04
N LEU A 306 -4.94 -5.96 14.20
CA LEU A 306 -5.10 -4.63 13.64
C LEU A 306 -5.93 -3.75 14.57
N ASP A 307 -5.88 -2.44 14.34
CA ASP A 307 -6.68 -1.51 15.14
C ASP A 307 -8.18 -1.77 14.90
N GLY A 308 -8.96 -1.81 15.98
CA GLY A 308 -10.38 -2.16 15.93
C GLY A 308 -10.71 -3.65 15.66
N ASP A 309 -9.73 -4.56 15.59
CA ASP A 309 -10.03 -5.99 15.36
C ASP A 309 -10.78 -6.65 16.53
N CYS A 310 -10.60 -6.17 17.76
CA CYS A 310 -11.21 -6.77 18.95
C CYS A 310 -12.60 -6.19 19.26
N ALA A 311 -13.58 -7.08 19.43
CA ALA A 311 -14.95 -6.73 19.78
C ALA A 311 -15.25 -7.10 21.23
N TYR A 312 -15.70 -6.14 22.04
CA TYR A 312 -15.98 -6.33 23.47
C TYR A 312 -17.47 -6.26 23.79
N PRO A 313 -17.97 -6.98 24.81
CA PRO A 313 -19.37 -6.94 25.18
C PRO A 313 -19.82 -5.51 25.52
N GLY A 314 -20.85 -5.04 24.82
CA GLY A 314 -21.43 -3.71 25.00
C GLY A 314 -20.72 -2.57 24.26
N ASP A 315 -19.49 -2.71 23.77
CA ASP A 315 -18.81 -1.68 22.98
C ASP A 315 -18.98 -2.02 21.50
N PHE A 316 -19.96 -1.39 20.84
CA PHE A 316 -20.42 -1.76 19.50
C PHE A 316 -19.70 -1.01 18.39
N ASN A 317 -19.20 0.20 18.66
CA ASN A 317 -18.41 0.96 17.70
C ASN A 317 -16.89 0.77 17.90
N GLY A 318 -16.47 0.13 18.99
CA GLY A 318 -15.07 -0.19 19.27
C GLY A 318 -14.24 1.01 19.73
N ASP A 319 -14.89 2.09 20.20
CA ASP A 319 -14.19 3.32 20.61
C ASP A 319 -13.69 3.27 22.07
N GLY A 320 -13.95 2.18 22.77
CA GLY A 320 -13.53 1.95 24.16
C GLY A 320 -14.41 2.64 25.20
N GLU A 321 -15.49 3.32 24.80
CA GLU A 321 -16.46 3.98 25.68
C GLU A 321 -17.86 3.35 25.50
N PHE A 322 -18.65 3.34 26.57
CA PHE A 322 -20.04 2.88 26.48
C PHE A 322 -20.95 4.09 26.30
N THR A 323 -21.51 4.26 25.09
CA THR A 323 -22.29 5.45 24.74
C THR A 323 -23.69 5.11 24.22
N VAL A 324 -24.42 6.15 23.79
CA VAL A 324 -25.71 5.96 23.12
C VAL A 324 -25.55 5.29 21.76
N GLU A 325 -24.40 5.47 21.09
CA GLU A 325 -24.13 4.80 19.82
C GLU A 325 -24.08 3.28 20.01
N ASP A 326 -23.47 2.83 21.11
CA ASP A 326 -23.37 1.41 21.42
C ASP A 326 -24.72 0.81 21.82
N LEU A 327 -25.52 1.57 22.57
CA LEU A 327 -26.89 1.18 22.85
C LEU A 327 -27.70 0.98 21.56
N LEU A 328 -27.49 1.80 20.53
CA LEU A 328 -28.18 1.64 19.25
C LEU A 328 -27.73 0.36 18.53
N GLY A 329 -26.43 0.04 18.57
CA GLY A 329 -25.90 -1.25 18.08
C GLY A 329 -26.53 -2.43 18.81
N MET A 330 -26.53 -2.38 20.14
CA MET A 330 -27.14 -3.40 20.98
C MET A 330 -28.64 -3.60 20.73
N LEU A 331 -29.38 -2.51 20.50
CA LEU A 331 -30.80 -2.58 20.17
C LEU A 331 -31.05 -3.19 18.78
N ALA A 332 -30.11 -3.05 17.85
CA ALA A 332 -30.18 -3.71 16.55
C ALA A 332 -30.05 -5.24 16.68
N ASP A 333 -29.25 -5.69 17.65
CA ASP A 333 -29.04 -7.11 17.97
C ASP A 333 -30.12 -7.72 18.87
N PHE A 334 -31.16 -6.97 19.25
CA PHE A 334 -32.18 -7.47 20.16
C PHE A 334 -32.87 -8.75 19.64
N GLY A 335 -32.80 -9.82 20.44
CA GLY A 335 -33.29 -11.15 20.12
C GLY A 335 -32.29 -12.03 19.35
N CYS A 336 -31.09 -11.54 19.07
CA CYS A 336 -30.03 -12.33 18.45
C CYS A 336 -29.50 -13.40 19.42
N THR A 337 -29.22 -14.60 18.89
CA THR A 337 -28.68 -15.75 19.65
C THR A 337 -27.25 -16.11 19.27
N SER A 338 -26.61 -15.29 18.44
CA SER A 338 -25.24 -15.47 17.94
C SER A 338 -24.54 -14.12 17.83
N CYS A 339 -24.81 -13.23 18.79
CA CYS A 339 -24.26 -11.89 18.87
C CYS A 339 -23.62 -11.72 20.25
N PRO A 340 -22.41 -12.27 20.46
CA PRO A 340 -21.76 -12.28 21.76
C PRO A 340 -21.46 -10.87 22.30
N GLN A 341 -21.31 -9.90 21.41
CA GLN A 341 -21.13 -8.48 21.75
C GLN A 341 -22.37 -7.88 22.46
N GLY A 342 -23.57 -8.35 22.12
CA GLY A 342 -24.82 -7.93 22.77
C GLY A 342 -25.27 -8.82 23.93
N ASP A 343 -24.71 -10.02 24.10
CA ASP A 343 -25.04 -11.00 25.14
C ASP A 343 -24.18 -10.77 26.39
N ILE A 344 -24.33 -9.61 27.01
CA ILE A 344 -23.47 -9.14 28.11
C ILE A 344 -23.56 -10.05 29.33
N ASN A 345 -24.72 -10.68 29.58
CA ASN A 345 -24.88 -11.60 30.69
C ASN A 345 -24.46 -13.06 30.36
N GLY A 346 -24.15 -13.36 29.10
CA GLY A 346 -23.74 -14.67 28.61
C GLY A 346 -24.83 -15.75 28.66
N ASP A 347 -26.11 -15.38 28.58
CA ASP A 347 -27.25 -16.31 28.62
C ASP A 347 -27.61 -16.90 27.25
N GLY A 348 -26.94 -16.45 26.19
CA GLY A 348 -27.07 -16.91 24.82
C GLY A 348 -28.12 -16.16 24.00
N VAL A 349 -28.73 -15.09 24.52
CA VAL A 349 -29.67 -14.26 23.76
C VAL A 349 -29.67 -12.80 24.21
N VAL A 350 -29.45 -11.89 23.26
CA VAL A 350 -29.54 -10.45 23.51
C VAL A 350 -30.98 -10.07 23.86
N ASN A 351 -31.24 -9.66 25.09
CA ASN A 351 -32.58 -9.36 25.58
C ASN A 351 -32.61 -8.18 26.57
N VAL A 352 -33.75 -8.01 27.26
CA VAL A 352 -33.94 -6.91 28.21
C VAL A 352 -32.92 -6.97 29.35
N GLN A 353 -32.48 -8.15 29.77
CA GLN A 353 -31.48 -8.29 30.82
C GLN A 353 -30.13 -7.72 30.40
N ASP A 354 -29.71 -7.96 29.16
CA ASP A 354 -28.47 -7.41 28.62
C ASP A 354 -28.56 -5.89 28.52
N ILE A 355 -29.67 -5.35 28.00
CA ILE A 355 -29.86 -3.88 27.94
C ILE A 355 -29.79 -3.28 29.34
N LEU A 356 -30.45 -3.91 30.32
CA LEU A 356 -30.41 -3.42 31.70
C LEU A 356 -28.99 -3.47 32.27
N LEU A 357 -28.18 -4.45 31.87
CA LEU A 357 -26.78 -4.57 32.27
C LEU A 357 -25.91 -3.50 31.57
N PHE A 358 -26.09 -3.30 30.27
CA PHE A 358 -25.43 -2.24 29.50
C PHE A 358 -25.67 -0.85 30.12
N LEU A 359 -26.91 -0.55 30.50
CA LEU A 359 -27.25 0.74 31.14
C LEU A 359 -26.57 0.95 32.51
N THR A 360 -25.92 -0.07 33.08
CA THR A 360 -25.07 0.09 34.29
C THR A 360 -23.63 0.49 33.98
N LEU A 361 -23.22 0.42 32.70
CA LEU A 361 -21.89 0.76 32.19
C LEU A 361 -21.79 2.20 31.68
N LEU A 362 -22.93 2.87 31.42
CA LEU A 362 -23.07 4.27 30.98
C LEU A 362 -22.63 5.32 32.02
#